data_AF-H8G7A3-F1
#
_entry.id   AF-H8G7A3-F1
#
_cell.length_a   1.000
_cell.length_b   1.000
_cell.length_c   1.000
_cell.angle_alpha   90.00
_cell.angle_beta   90.00
_cell.angle_gamma   90.00
#
_symmetry.space_group_name_H-M   'P 1'
#
loop_
_entity.id
_entity.type
_entity.pdbx_description
1 polymer ?
#
loop_
_entity_poly.entity_id
_entity_poly.type
_entity_poly.pdbx_seq_one_letter_code
_entity_poly.pdbx_strand_id
1 'polypeptide(L)'
;MCDGGVEGGSADVADDDESCPATTVGHRSIGDHTPLSLAVLDARARMAGADGESGVAAVRASREASDVEHWERRRHGRHVRLWVVRLEVGAAARNRIEAEFRLTRYVRRPVHRIGDVPVLRRTGVPEPDPTRPEGHRAAYPLAALVCHHDRAPFGELERVHVAAYVRALASARARIRGSLCDRTGEPLLAGASSSGVGDLRLGLWRVHHRVLCLAGPGEAPARARELAASVVDDAGRPAARVLDLQPDDGYVDGSGRRVHPAATLRPEAAAALWDDYDAAEADVGESSAVADVLARAAVQVWKTFADDARSLFR
;
A
#
# COMPACT_ATOMS: atom_id res chain seq x y z
N MET A 1 16.46 -17.06 -76.01
CA MET A 1 17.27 -16.00 -75.37
C MET A 1 16.28 -14.89 -75.04
N CYS A 2 15.42 -15.01 -74.02
CA CYS A 2 15.65 -15.34 -72.61
C CYS A 2 16.76 -14.48 -72.02
N ASP A 3 16.34 -13.43 -71.31
CA ASP A 3 16.70 -13.13 -69.93
C ASP A 3 15.58 -12.17 -69.45
N GLY A 4 14.77 -12.46 -68.43
CA GLY A 4 15.09 -13.01 -67.10
C GLY A 4 14.85 -11.86 -66.12
N GLY A 5 14.21 -11.96 -64.96
CA GLY A 5 13.50 -13.01 -64.22
C GLY A 5 12.79 -12.27 -63.05
N VAL A 6 11.64 -12.73 -62.53
CA VAL A 6 11.53 -13.74 -61.43
C VAL A 6 11.81 -12.98 -60.09
N GLU A 7 10.93 -12.82 -59.09
CA GLU A 7 9.88 -13.65 -58.44
C GLU A 7 8.89 -12.71 -57.70
N GLY A 8 7.59 -12.93 -57.52
CA GLY A 8 6.86 -14.17 -57.17
C GLY A 8 7.04 -14.45 -55.67
N GLY A 9 6.06 -14.40 -54.77
CA GLY A 9 4.62 -14.24 -54.85
C GLY A 9 4.00 -14.60 -53.49
N SER A 10 2.66 -14.43 -53.41
CA SER A 10 1.72 -15.10 -52.50
C SER A 10 1.82 -14.81 -50.99
N ALA A 11 0.74 -14.62 -50.25
CA ALA A 11 -0.70 -14.72 -50.55
C ALA A 11 -1.47 -13.95 -49.46
N ASP A 12 -2.67 -13.49 -49.80
CA ASP A 12 -3.96 -13.66 -49.10
C ASP A 12 -4.04 -13.46 -47.57
N VAL A 13 -5.08 -12.92 -46.94
CA VAL A 13 -6.39 -12.35 -47.27
C VAL A 13 -6.95 -11.84 -45.91
N ALA A 14 -7.83 -10.84 -45.97
CA ALA A 14 -8.91 -10.50 -45.02
C ALA A 14 -8.62 -9.72 -43.72
N ASP A 15 -9.34 -8.60 -43.64
CA ASP A 15 -9.94 -7.98 -42.47
C ASP A 15 -10.47 -9.00 -41.45
N ASP A 16 -10.26 -8.71 -40.16
CA ASP A 16 -11.27 -9.00 -39.14
C ASP A 16 -11.18 -8.00 -37.98
N ASP A 17 -12.35 -7.44 -37.70
CA ASP A 17 -12.74 -6.56 -36.61
C ASP A 17 -12.83 -7.42 -35.33
N GLU A 18 -11.85 -7.32 -34.41
CA GLU A 18 -11.90 -8.09 -33.16
C GLU A 18 -11.79 -7.18 -31.92
N SER A 19 -12.96 -6.74 -31.51
CA SER A 19 -13.33 -6.31 -30.16
C SER A 19 -12.77 -7.26 -29.09
N CYS A 20 -11.74 -6.87 -28.36
CA CYS A 20 -11.26 -7.60 -27.18
C CYS A 20 -12.31 -7.57 -26.05
N PRO A 21 -12.89 -8.72 -25.63
CA PRO A 21 -13.84 -8.74 -24.54
C PRO A 21 -13.13 -8.58 -23.19
N ALA A 22 -13.80 -7.86 -22.29
CA ALA A 22 -13.50 -7.84 -20.87
C ALA A 22 -13.50 -9.28 -20.35
N THR A 23 -12.32 -9.80 -20.01
CA THR A 23 -12.20 -11.09 -19.32
C THR A 23 -12.82 -10.95 -17.94
N THR A 24 -14.07 -11.42 -17.85
CA THR A 24 -14.76 -11.64 -16.60
C THR A 24 -14.00 -12.74 -15.87
N VAL A 25 -13.15 -12.38 -14.90
CA VAL A 25 -12.49 -13.35 -14.02
C VAL A 25 -13.52 -13.83 -13.00
N GLY A 26 -14.39 -14.73 -13.45
CA GLY A 26 -15.17 -15.61 -12.62
C GLY A 26 -14.46 -16.96 -12.51
N HIS A 27 -13.64 -17.14 -11.48
CA HIS A 27 -13.26 -18.49 -11.06
C HIS A 27 -13.29 -18.62 -9.53
N ARG A 28 -14.34 -19.29 -9.06
CA ARG A 28 -14.41 -19.88 -7.72
C ARG A 28 -13.43 -21.06 -7.69
N SER A 29 -12.19 -20.84 -7.25
CA SER A 29 -11.24 -21.94 -7.01
C SER A 29 -11.25 -22.33 -5.53
N ILE A 30 -11.99 -23.39 -5.22
CA ILE A 30 -11.87 -24.13 -3.97
C ILE A 30 -10.48 -24.83 -3.88
N GLY A 31 -9.75 -24.93 -5.00
CA GLY A 31 -8.41 -25.54 -5.10
C GLY A 31 -7.24 -24.67 -4.65
N ASP A 32 -7.44 -23.36 -4.47
CA ASP A 32 -6.36 -22.38 -4.22
C ASP A 32 -5.80 -22.41 -2.79
N HIS A 33 -6.39 -23.17 -1.86
CA HIS A 33 -5.92 -23.27 -0.48
C HIS A 33 -5.07 -24.50 -0.20
N THR A 34 -4.89 -25.38 -1.19
CA THR A 34 -4.10 -26.62 -1.05
C THR A 34 -2.72 -26.38 -0.44
N PRO A 35 -1.96 -25.33 -0.82
CA PRO A 35 -0.67 -25.03 -0.19
C PRO A 35 -0.79 -24.72 1.31
N LEU A 36 -1.79 -23.94 1.73
CA LEU A 36 -2.00 -23.59 3.14
C LEU A 36 -2.39 -24.81 3.97
N SER A 37 -3.28 -25.65 3.46
CA SER A 37 -3.69 -26.89 4.14
C SER A 37 -2.50 -27.85 4.33
N LEU A 38 -1.64 -28.00 3.32
CA LEU A 38 -0.40 -28.78 3.44
C LEU A 38 0.55 -28.18 4.46
N ALA A 39 0.70 -26.86 4.50
CA ALA A 39 1.56 -26.19 5.48
C ALA A 39 1.10 -26.39 6.93
N VAL A 40 -0.21 -26.48 7.17
CA VAL A 40 -0.77 -26.84 8.49
C VAL A 40 -0.39 -28.27 8.87
N LEU A 41 -0.54 -29.23 7.95
CA LEU A 41 -0.17 -30.62 8.17
C LEU A 41 1.34 -30.77 8.44
N ASP A 42 2.17 -30.07 7.67
CA ASP A 42 3.62 -30.07 7.85
C ASP A 42 4.05 -29.47 9.20
N ALA A 43 3.38 -28.40 9.65
CA ALA A 43 3.64 -27.81 10.97
C ALA A 43 3.32 -28.79 12.11
N ARG A 44 2.17 -29.47 12.03
CA ARG A 44 1.76 -30.50 13.01
C ARG A 44 2.71 -31.70 13.00
N ALA A 45 3.10 -32.17 11.80
CA ALA A 45 4.02 -33.28 11.65
C ALA A 45 5.42 -32.96 12.21
N ARG A 46 5.90 -31.72 12.03
CA ARG A 46 7.18 -31.26 12.61
C ARG A 46 7.15 -31.24 14.14
N MET A 47 6.05 -30.77 14.73
CA MET A 47 5.88 -30.79 16.19
C MET A 47 5.85 -32.23 16.72
N ALA A 48 5.06 -33.12 16.11
CA ALA A 48 4.98 -34.53 16.53
C ALA A 48 6.31 -35.28 16.36
N GLY A 49 7.08 -34.98 15.31
CA GLY A 49 8.42 -35.56 15.12
C GLY A 49 9.48 -35.02 16.07
N ALA A 50 9.24 -33.84 16.67
CA ALA A 50 10.11 -33.25 17.68
C ALA A 50 9.77 -33.70 19.12
N ASP A 51 8.65 -34.41 19.33
CA ASP A 51 8.28 -34.97 20.63
C ASP A 51 9.30 -36.05 21.03
N GLY A 52 10.20 -35.68 21.94
CA GLY A 52 11.31 -36.53 22.42
C GLY A 52 12.70 -35.97 22.12
N GLU A 53 12.80 -34.93 21.28
CA GLU A 53 14.04 -34.21 21.02
C GLU A 53 14.19 -33.02 21.97
N SER A 54 15.31 -32.94 22.71
CA SER A 54 15.65 -31.74 23.47
C SER A 54 16.55 -30.83 22.61
N GLY A 55 16.13 -29.60 22.38
CA GLY A 55 16.97 -28.62 21.70
C GLY A 55 16.24 -27.48 20.98
N VAL A 56 17.02 -26.64 20.32
CA VAL A 56 16.55 -25.44 19.60
C VAL A 56 15.56 -25.80 18.48
N ALA A 57 15.73 -26.95 17.84
CA ALA A 57 14.84 -27.42 16.77
C ALA A 57 13.43 -27.75 17.30
N ALA A 58 13.33 -28.46 18.42
CA ALA A 58 12.05 -28.79 19.05
C ALA A 58 11.31 -27.54 19.55
N VAL A 59 12.03 -26.58 20.15
CA VAL A 59 11.45 -25.28 20.57
C VAL A 59 10.92 -24.51 19.36
N ARG A 60 11.67 -24.50 18.25
CA ARG A 60 11.23 -23.85 17.02
C ARG A 60 9.98 -24.53 16.44
N ALA A 61 9.99 -25.86 16.32
CA ALA A 61 8.86 -26.62 15.79
C ALA A 61 7.59 -26.41 16.63
N SER A 62 7.71 -26.41 17.96
CA SER A 62 6.61 -26.14 18.89
C SER A 62 6.05 -24.72 18.72
N ARG A 63 6.93 -23.71 18.62
CA ARG A 63 6.51 -22.32 18.39
C ARG A 63 5.78 -22.17 17.05
N GLU A 64 6.35 -22.69 15.97
CA GLU A 64 5.74 -22.60 14.65
C GLU A 64 4.38 -23.28 14.60
N ALA A 65 4.25 -24.47 15.21
CA ALA A 65 2.96 -25.15 15.33
C ALA A 65 1.95 -24.33 16.13
N SER A 66 2.35 -23.75 17.26
CA SER A 66 1.48 -22.88 18.08
C SER A 66 1.00 -21.64 17.30
N ASP A 67 1.88 -20.98 16.56
CA ASP A 67 1.55 -19.82 15.72
C ASP A 67 0.55 -20.21 14.61
N VAL A 68 0.73 -21.37 13.99
CA VAL A 68 -0.19 -21.93 12.98
C VAL A 68 -1.54 -22.30 13.58
N GLU A 69 -1.58 -22.98 14.74
CA GLU A 69 -2.84 -23.32 15.40
C GLU A 69 -3.59 -22.08 15.89
N HIS A 70 -2.88 -21.03 16.33
CA HIS A 70 -3.52 -19.77 16.67
C HIS A 70 -4.15 -19.12 15.44
N TRP A 71 -3.42 -19.10 14.32
CA TRP A 71 -3.92 -18.59 13.04
C TRP A 71 -5.18 -19.33 12.57
N GLU A 72 -5.14 -20.67 12.55
CA GLU A 72 -6.26 -21.48 12.06
C GLU A 72 -7.47 -21.42 13.00
N ARG A 73 -7.26 -21.30 14.32
CA ARG A 73 -8.36 -21.01 15.26
C ARG A 73 -9.06 -19.69 14.94
N ARG A 74 -8.30 -18.63 14.63
CA ARG A 74 -8.85 -17.31 14.26
C ARG A 74 -9.52 -17.36 12.89
N ARG A 75 -8.96 -18.12 11.95
CA ARG A 75 -9.53 -18.35 10.62
C ARG A 75 -10.89 -19.02 10.69
N HIS A 76 -11.08 -19.96 11.62
CA HIS A 76 -12.37 -20.61 11.90
C HIS A 76 -13.06 -21.16 10.63
N GLY A 77 -12.29 -21.81 9.75
CA GLY A 77 -12.79 -22.37 8.49
C GLY A 77 -13.06 -21.35 7.38
N ARG A 78 -12.90 -20.04 7.63
CA ARG A 78 -13.03 -19.01 6.59
C ARG A 78 -11.93 -19.15 5.53
N HIS A 79 -12.25 -18.82 4.29
CA HIS A 79 -11.33 -18.92 3.15
C HIS A 79 -10.37 -17.72 3.02
N VAL A 80 -9.78 -17.30 4.15
CA VAL A 80 -8.89 -16.14 4.24
C VAL A 80 -7.45 -16.50 3.89
N ARG A 81 -6.76 -15.63 3.15
CA ARG A 81 -5.34 -15.76 2.79
C ARG A 81 -4.58 -14.49 3.17
N LEU A 82 -3.28 -14.65 3.39
CA LEU A 82 -2.35 -13.53 3.48
C LEU A 82 -2.02 -13.03 2.08
N TRP A 83 -2.02 -11.72 1.91
CA TRP A 83 -1.67 -11.04 0.66
C TRP A 83 -0.60 -10.00 0.90
N VAL A 84 0.27 -9.87 -0.10
CA VAL A 84 1.31 -8.85 -0.19
C VAL A 84 0.88 -7.84 -1.26
N VAL A 85 0.60 -6.61 -0.82
CA VAL A 85 0.26 -5.49 -1.69
C VAL A 85 1.50 -4.63 -1.88
N ARG A 86 1.89 -4.37 -3.13
CA ARG A 86 2.93 -3.40 -3.45
C ARG A 86 2.28 -2.11 -3.94
N LEU A 87 2.55 -1.02 -3.24
CA LEU A 87 2.04 0.31 -3.56
C LEU A 87 3.18 1.21 -3.98
N GLU A 88 2.96 2.03 -5.01
CA GLU A 88 3.81 3.17 -5.33
C GLU A 88 3.11 4.44 -4.89
N VAL A 89 3.85 5.31 -4.21
CA VAL A 89 3.34 6.58 -3.70
C VAL A 89 4.24 7.70 -4.18
N GLY A 90 3.63 8.74 -4.77
CA GLY A 90 4.34 9.89 -5.30
C GLY A 90 4.12 11.17 -4.49
N ALA A 91 5.11 12.07 -4.47
CA ALA A 91 4.97 13.43 -3.97
C ALA A 91 5.96 14.38 -4.65
N ALA A 92 5.54 15.64 -4.85
CA ALA A 92 6.47 16.70 -5.21
C ALA A 92 7.34 17.06 -4.00
N ALA A 93 8.65 17.21 -4.18
CA ALA A 93 9.56 17.64 -3.12
C ALA A 93 10.79 18.33 -3.73
N ARG A 94 11.44 19.21 -2.96
CA ARG A 94 12.60 19.98 -3.45
C ARG A 94 13.89 19.17 -3.51
N ASN A 95 14.02 18.21 -2.61
CA ASN A 95 15.20 17.38 -2.47
C ASN A 95 14.84 16.08 -1.75
N ARG A 96 15.84 15.19 -1.62
CA ARG A 96 15.70 13.90 -0.97
C ARG A 96 15.26 13.99 0.49
N ILE A 97 15.80 14.95 1.26
CA ILE A 97 15.47 15.11 2.69
C ILE A 97 13.98 15.44 2.85
N GLU A 98 13.46 16.32 1.99
CA GLU A 98 12.04 16.65 1.99
C GLU A 98 11.18 15.46 1.53
N ALA A 99 11.63 14.74 0.49
CA ALA A 99 10.95 13.53 0.04
C ALA A 99 10.87 12.47 1.14
N GLU A 100 11.92 12.32 1.96
CA GLU A 100 11.96 11.37 3.08
C GLU A 100 10.84 11.64 4.08
N PHE A 101 10.71 12.83 4.66
CA PHE A 101 9.62 13.02 5.63
C PHE A 101 8.22 13.04 4.99
N ARG A 102 8.10 13.42 3.71
CA ARG A 102 6.83 13.44 2.97
C ARG A 102 6.32 12.06 2.54
N LEU A 103 7.22 11.09 2.35
CA LEU A 103 6.87 9.77 1.81
C LEU A 103 7.11 8.62 2.80
N THR A 104 7.94 8.80 3.84
CA THR A 104 8.32 7.68 4.72
C THR A 104 8.01 7.88 6.20
N ARG A 105 8.04 9.11 6.73
CA ARG A 105 7.87 9.35 8.18
C ARG A 105 6.41 9.38 8.64
N TYR A 106 5.68 10.45 8.31
CA TYR A 106 4.33 10.70 8.86
C TYR A 106 3.27 10.77 7.76
N VAL A 107 3.66 11.36 6.62
CA VAL A 107 2.76 11.70 5.53
C VAL A 107 2.76 10.57 4.49
N ARG A 108 1.61 10.39 3.82
CA ARG A 108 1.43 9.50 2.67
C ARG A 108 1.78 8.02 2.91
N ARG A 109 1.55 7.54 4.12
CA ARG A 109 1.71 6.12 4.47
C ARG A 109 0.37 5.40 4.31
N PRO A 110 0.32 4.20 3.69
CA PRO A 110 -0.88 3.38 3.65
C PRO A 110 -1.34 3.01 5.06
N VAL A 111 -2.65 3.09 5.30
CA VAL A 111 -3.28 2.91 6.62
C VAL A 111 -4.32 1.78 6.56
N HIS A 112 -4.28 0.89 7.56
CA HIS A 112 -5.26 -0.19 7.73
C HIS A 112 -6.54 0.34 8.38
N ARG A 113 -7.60 -0.49 8.44
CA ARG A 113 -8.86 -0.08 9.09
C ARG A 113 -8.68 0.19 10.57
N ILE A 114 -7.80 -0.55 11.21
CA ILE A 114 -7.40 -0.39 12.61
C ILE A 114 -6.39 0.75 12.85
N GLY A 115 -5.99 1.47 11.81
CA GLY A 115 -5.07 2.61 11.88
C GLY A 115 -3.68 2.34 11.29
N ASP A 116 -2.70 3.13 11.71
CA ASP A 116 -1.31 2.96 11.26
C ASP A 116 -0.67 1.81 12.02
N VAL A 117 -0.33 0.74 11.31
CA VAL A 117 0.28 -0.46 11.88
C VAL A 117 1.63 -0.71 11.20
N PRO A 118 2.72 -0.09 11.68
CA PRO A 118 4.02 -0.18 11.02
C PRO A 118 4.54 -1.60 10.83
N VAL A 119 4.20 -2.54 11.72
CA VAL A 119 4.64 -3.94 11.60
C VAL A 119 4.10 -4.63 10.32
N LEU A 120 3.01 -4.15 9.74
CA LEU A 120 2.43 -4.70 8.51
C LEU A 120 2.98 -4.06 7.24
N ARG A 121 3.86 -3.06 7.38
CA ARG A 121 4.36 -2.26 6.26
C ARG A 121 5.88 -2.22 6.25
N ARG A 122 6.48 -2.46 5.10
CA ARG A 122 7.87 -2.10 4.80
C ARG A 122 7.88 -0.96 3.79
N THR A 123 8.56 0.12 4.13
CA THR A 123 8.71 1.30 3.26
C THR A 123 10.10 1.30 2.63
N GLY A 124 10.17 1.51 1.31
CA GLY A 124 11.41 1.68 0.57
C GLY A 124 12.06 3.04 0.81
N VAL A 125 13.05 3.36 -0.03
CA VAL A 125 13.74 4.65 -0.02
C VAL A 125 13.14 5.55 -1.10
N PRO A 126 12.88 6.84 -0.83
CA PRO A 126 12.43 7.76 -1.87
C PRO A 126 13.46 7.92 -2.99
N GLU A 127 12.98 7.88 -4.21
CA GLU A 127 13.78 8.08 -5.42
C GLU A 127 13.10 9.10 -6.34
N PRO A 128 13.87 9.90 -7.11
CA PRO A 128 13.30 10.75 -8.15
C PRO A 128 12.53 9.91 -9.16
N ASP A 129 11.38 10.39 -9.63
CA ASP A 129 10.63 9.73 -10.68
C ASP A 129 11.31 10.01 -12.04
N PRO A 130 11.87 9.00 -12.72
CA PRO A 130 12.55 9.21 -14.00
C PRO A 130 11.58 9.53 -15.15
N THR A 131 10.29 9.20 -15.00
CA THR A 131 9.27 9.37 -16.03
C THR A 131 8.59 10.74 -15.97
N ARG A 132 8.69 11.42 -14.82
CA ARG A 132 8.06 12.71 -14.55
C ARG A 132 8.99 13.55 -13.68
N PRO A 133 10.08 14.11 -14.23
CA PRO A 133 11.09 14.79 -13.43
C PRO A 133 10.56 16.08 -12.78
N GLU A 134 9.53 16.70 -13.35
CA GLU A 134 8.96 17.95 -12.86
C GLU A 134 7.78 17.72 -11.91
N GLY A 135 7.89 18.24 -10.70
CA GLY A 135 6.80 18.26 -9.72
C GLY A 135 5.80 19.37 -10.01
N HIS A 136 4.51 19.05 -10.07
CA HIS A 136 3.48 20.06 -10.31
C HIS A 136 3.28 20.95 -9.06
N ARG A 137 3.48 22.27 -9.18
CA ARG A 137 3.33 23.23 -8.07
C ARG A 137 1.96 23.15 -7.38
N ALA A 138 0.89 22.83 -8.11
CA ALA A 138 -0.45 22.68 -7.52
C ALA A 138 -0.58 21.47 -6.57
N ALA A 139 0.36 20.51 -6.63
CA ALA A 139 0.46 19.37 -5.74
C ALA A 139 1.50 19.56 -4.62
N TYR A 140 1.88 20.81 -4.33
CA TYR A 140 2.82 21.20 -3.28
C TYR A 140 2.19 22.28 -2.37
N PRO A 141 2.33 22.22 -1.03
CA PRO A 141 1.68 23.18 -0.16
C PRO A 141 2.31 24.58 -0.30
N LEU A 142 1.52 25.60 -0.65
CA LEU A 142 2.02 26.97 -0.83
C LEU A 142 2.74 27.52 0.41
N ALA A 143 2.23 27.21 1.61
CA ALA A 143 2.86 27.63 2.86
C ALA A 143 4.29 27.06 3.02
N ALA A 144 4.58 25.89 2.43
CA ALA A 144 5.92 25.29 2.48
C ALA A 144 6.92 26.02 1.57
N LEU A 145 6.46 26.88 0.66
CA LEU A 145 7.34 27.76 -0.12
C LEU A 145 7.91 28.90 0.75
N VAL A 146 7.20 29.30 1.81
CA VAL A 146 7.61 30.39 2.70
C VAL A 146 8.66 29.90 3.71
N CYS A 147 8.43 28.76 4.36
CA CYS A 147 9.32 28.17 5.36
C CYS A 147 10.36 27.20 4.79
N HIS A 148 10.60 27.24 3.48
CA HIS A 148 11.45 26.31 2.74
C HIS A 148 12.92 26.24 3.21
N HIS A 149 13.35 27.23 4.00
CA HIS A 149 14.69 27.37 4.55
C HIS A 149 14.85 26.64 5.89
N ASP A 150 13.77 26.39 6.63
CA ASP A 150 13.81 25.65 7.88
C ASP A 150 13.92 24.15 7.60
N ARG A 151 15.08 23.58 7.95
CA ARG A 151 15.39 22.15 7.78
C ARG A 151 15.62 21.46 9.12
N ALA A 152 15.35 22.13 10.23
CA ALA A 152 15.45 21.50 11.53
C ALA A 152 14.43 20.34 11.61
N PRO A 153 14.81 19.18 12.17
CA PRO A 153 13.83 18.13 12.46
C PRO A 153 12.66 18.72 13.26
N PHE A 154 11.43 18.41 12.87
CA PHE A 154 10.20 18.93 13.47
C PHE A 154 10.04 20.45 13.39
N GLY A 155 10.82 21.11 12.53
CA GLY A 155 10.74 22.54 12.23
C GLY A 155 9.45 22.95 11.52
N GLU A 156 9.36 24.23 11.18
CA GLU A 156 8.22 24.84 10.52
C GLU A 156 7.87 24.18 9.18
N LEU A 157 8.89 23.79 8.39
CA LEU A 157 8.67 23.10 7.11
C LEU A 157 7.91 21.78 7.31
N GLU A 158 8.41 20.90 8.18
CA GLU A 158 7.77 19.62 8.47
C GLU A 158 6.35 19.82 9.02
N ARG A 159 6.17 20.77 9.96
CA ARG A 159 4.85 21.12 10.51
C ARG A 159 3.85 21.53 9.44
N VAL A 160 4.28 22.36 8.48
CA VAL A 160 3.42 22.81 7.38
C VAL A 160 3.01 21.66 6.48
N HIS A 161 3.92 20.74 6.15
CA HIS A 161 3.58 19.55 5.36
C HIS A 161 2.62 18.62 6.10
N VAL A 162 2.84 18.39 7.39
CA VAL A 162 1.94 17.58 8.23
C VAL A 162 0.54 18.21 8.28
N ALA A 163 0.45 19.51 8.56
CA ALA A 163 -0.82 20.22 8.61
C ALA A 163 -1.54 20.21 7.24
N ALA A 164 -0.79 20.37 6.14
CA ALA A 164 -1.34 20.27 4.79
C ALA A 164 -1.89 18.87 4.49
N TYR A 165 -1.17 17.82 4.88
CA TYR A 165 -1.62 16.45 4.67
C TYR A 165 -2.85 16.08 5.50
N VAL A 166 -2.92 16.52 6.76
CA VAL A 166 -4.11 16.33 7.62
C VAL A 166 -5.34 17.00 6.98
N ARG A 167 -5.19 18.21 6.42
CA ARG A 167 -6.26 18.87 5.65
C ARG A 167 -6.62 18.09 4.39
N ALA A 168 -5.63 17.58 3.66
CA ALA A 168 -5.86 16.79 2.46
C ALA A 168 -6.66 15.50 2.73
N LEU A 169 -6.36 14.80 3.83
CA LEU A 169 -7.12 13.63 4.29
C LEU A 169 -8.58 13.99 4.62
N ALA A 170 -8.80 15.13 5.28
CA ALA A 170 -10.15 15.63 5.57
C ALA A 170 -10.92 15.98 4.28
N SER A 171 -10.27 16.62 3.30
CA SER A 171 -10.85 16.92 1.99
C SER A 171 -11.18 15.67 1.19
N ALA A 172 -10.29 14.67 1.21
CA ALA A 172 -10.51 13.37 0.58
C ALA A 172 -11.76 12.69 1.15
N ARG A 173 -11.87 12.65 2.49
CA ARG A 173 -13.04 12.12 3.18
C ARG A 173 -14.33 12.87 2.81
N ALA A 174 -14.27 14.20 2.75
CA ALA A 174 -15.43 15.01 2.39
C ALA A 174 -15.93 14.68 0.97
N ARG A 175 -15.02 14.54 0.00
CA ARG A 175 -15.36 14.11 -1.38
C ARG A 175 -16.00 12.74 -1.45
N ILE A 176 -15.54 11.79 -0.63
CA ILE A 176 -16.13 10.45 -0.61
C ILE A 176 -17.54 10.47 0.00
N ARG A 177 -17.77 11.26 1.05
CA ARG A 177 -19.04 11.29 1.80
C ARG A 177 -20.14 12.14 1.17
N GLY A 178 -19.75 13.22 0.52
CA GLY A 178 -20.68 14.07 -0.21
C GLY A 178 -20.08 14.26 -1.58
N SER A 179 -20.81 13.86 -2.61
CA SER A 179 -20.60 14.28 -3.99
C SER A 179 -20.44 15.81 -4.01
N LEU A 180 -19.22 16.29 -3.77
CA LEU A 180 -18.78 17.53 -4.32
C LEU A 180 -18.80 17.21 -5.81
N CYS A 181 -19.90 17.60 -6.47
CA CYS A 181 -19.82 17.96 -7.87
C CYS A 181 -18.48 18.66 -8.06
N ASP A 182 -17.79 18.39 -9.15
CA ASP A 182 -16.80 19.29 -9.71
C ASP A 182 -17.44 20.68 -9.83
N ARG A 183 -17.53 21.41 -8.73
CA ARG A 183 -17.21 22.80 -8.74
C ARG A 183 -15.72 22.70 -9.05
N THR A 184 -15.42 22.79 -10.34
CA THR A 184 -14.64 23.91 -10.85
C THR A 184 -14.97 25.17 -10.04
N GLY A 185 -14.59 25.18 -8.76
CA GLY A 185 -14.25 26.38 -8.07
C GLY A 185 -13.04 26.79 -8.84
N GLU A 186 -13.25 27.77 -9.71
CA GLU A 186 -12.17 28.56 -10.25
C GLU A 186 -11.08 28.71 -9.20
N PRO A 187 -9.80 28.61 -9.58
CA PRO A 187 -8.76 29.00 -8.66
C PRO A 187 -9.13 30.41 -8.20
N LEU A 188 -9.39 30.60 -6.90
CA LEU A 188 -9.33 31.91 -6.27
C LEU A 188 -7.86 32.33 -6.33
N LEU A 189 -7.43 32.70 -7.53
CA LEU A 189 -6.20 33.36 -7.91
C LEU A 189 -6.60 34.54 -8.79
N ALA A 190 -7.53 35.36 -8.29
CA ALA A 190 -7.58 36.76 -8.66
C ALA A 190 -7.01 37.53 -7.46
N GLY A 191 -5.71 37.83 -7.51
CA GLY A 191 -5.14 38.89 -6.67
C GLY A 191 -3.79 38.65 -5.98
N ALA A 192 -3.19 37.45 -6.06
CA ALA A 192 -1.83 37.26 -5.59
C ALA A 192 -0.91 37.00 -6.78
N SER A 193 -0.59 38.06 -7.51
CA SER A 193 0.59 38.10 -8.38
C SER A 193 1.78 37.64 -7.55
N SER A 194 2.26 36.41 -7.76
CA SER A 194 3.44 35.88 -7.08
C SER A 194 4.71 36.52 -7.64
N SER A 195 4.81 37.84 -7.53
CA SER A 195 6.04 38.56 -7.79
C SER A 195 6.87 38.50 -6.51
N GLY A 196 7.71 37.47 -6.36
CA GLY A 196 8.71 37.45 -5.29
C GLY A 196 9.20 36.08 -4.81
N VAL A 197 8.53 34.96 -5.14
CA VAL A 197 9.05 33.64 -4.78
C VAL A 197 9.81 33.09 -5.97
N GLY A 198 11.13 33.18 -5.91
CA GLY A 198 12.06 32.67 -6.93
C GLY A 198 11.73 31.25 -7.36
N ASP A 199 12.20 30.89 -8.56
CA ASP A 199 11.87 29.66 -9.26
C ASP A 199 12.28 28.40 -8.49
N LEU A 200 11.45 27.98 -7.54
CA LEU A 200 11.69 26.81 -6.70
C LEU A 200 11.45 25.56 -7.55
N ARG A 201 12.54 24.95 -7.99
CA ARG A 201 12.52 23.67 -8.73
C ARG A 201 12.00 22.56 -7.82
N LEU A 202 10.84 22.00 -8.17
CA LEU A 202 10.25 20.83 -7.54
C LEU A 202 10.52 19.61 -8.40
N GLY A 203 11.02 18.53 -7.80
CA GLY A 203 11.08 17.22 -8.43
C GLY A 203 9.89 16.36 -8.01
N LEU A 204 9.45 15.43 -8.86
CA LEU A 204 8.58 14.35 -8.41
C LEU A 204 9.43 13.22 -7.82
N TRP A 205 9.02 12.75 -6.64
CA TRP A 205 9.65 11.64 -5.94
C TRP A 205 8.63 10.53 -5.75
N ARG A 206 9.10 9.30 -5.71
CA ARG A 206 8.28 8.11 -5.44
C ARG A 206 8.92 7.23 -4.38
N VAL A 207 8.09 6.47 -3.69
CA VAL A 207 8.51 5.38 -2.80
C VAL A 207 7.62 4.17 -3.03
N HIS A 208 8.18 2.97 -2.85
CA HIS A 208 7.41 1.74 -2.83
C HIS A 208 7.16 1.27 -1.39
N HIS A 209 5.90 0.93 -1.10
CA HIS A 209 5.53 0.24 0.13
C HIS A 209 5.16 -1.21 -0.18
N ARG A 210 5.62 -2.13 0.67
CA ARG A 210 5.09 -3.48 0.76
C ARG A 210 4.18 -3.53 1.99
N VAL A 211 2.90 -3.84 1.79
CA VAL A 211 1.88 -3.87 2.83
C VAL A 211 1.26 -5.26 2.89
N LEU A 212 1.09 -5.80 4.09
CA LEU A 212 0.44 -7.08 4.32
C LEU A 212 -1.04 -6.87 4.62
N CYS A 213 -1.94 -7.65 4.02
CA CYS A 213 -3.35 -7.68 4.39
C CYS A 213 -3.93 -9.09 4.29
N LEU A 214 -5.02 -9.33 5.01
CA LEU A 214 -5.85 -10.51 4.83
C LEU A 214 -7.01 -10.22 3.90
N ALA A 215 -7.38 -11.21 3.09
CA ALA A 215 -8.55 -11.15 2.23
C ALA A 215 -9.11 -12.54 1.97
N GLY A 216 -10.43 -12.62 1.90
CA GLY A 216 -11.17 -13.78 1.41
C GLY A 216 -11.19 -13.87 -0.13
N PRO A 217 -11.91 -14.86 -0.69
CA PRO A 217 -11.99 -15.06 -2.13
C PRO A 217 -12.55 -13.83 -2.85
N GLY A 218 -11.80 -13.30 -3.82
CA GLY A 218 -12.21 -12.12 -4.61
C GLY A 218 -12.08 -10.76 -3.91
N GLU A 219 -11.79 -10.72 -2.61
CA GLU A 219 -11.69 -9.48 -1.83
C GLU A 219 -10.35 -8.75 -2.00
N ALA A 220 -9.28 -9.47 -2.34
CA ALA A 220 -7.92 -8.93 -2.33
C ALA A 220 -7.72 -7.68 -3.20
N PRO A 221 -8.27 -7.59 -4.43
CA PRO A 221 -8.19 -6.37 -5.22
C PRO A 221 -8.89 -5.17 -4.56
N ALA A 222 -10.02 -5.39 -3.87
CA ALA A 222 -10.73 -4.33 -3.15
C ALA A 222 -9.91 -3.86 -1.94
N ARG A 223 -9.35 -4.79 -1.15
CA ARG A 223 -8.44 -4.46 -0.03
C ARG A 223 -7.23 -3.66 -0.48
N ALA A 224 -6.60 -4.05 -1.61
CA ALA A 224 -5.47 -3.32 -2.18
C ALA A 224 -5.86 -1.89 -2.60
N ARG A 225 -7.04 -1.70 -3.19
CA ARG A 225 -7.55 -0.37 -3.56
C ARG A 225 -7.87 0.48 -2.33
N GLU A 226 -8.43 -0.10 -1.27
CA GLU A 226 -8.64 0.63 0.00
C GLU A 226 -7.31 1.15 0.57
N LEU A 227 -6.27 0.29 0.62
CA LEU A 227 -4.95 0.68 1.12
C LEU A 227 -4.34 1.79 0.25
N ALA A 228 -4.48 1.72 -1.07
CA ALA A 228 -4.03 2.79 -1.96
C ALA A 228 -4.84 4.08 -1.75
N ALA A 229 -6.16 3.98 -1.62
CA ALA A 229 -7.04 5.12 -1.41
C ALA A 229 -6.84 5.83 -0.05
N SER A 230 -6.24 5.16 0.93
CA SER A 230 -5.85 5.79 2.20
C SER A 230 -4.70 6.81 2.07
N VAL A 231 -4.05 6.87 0.90
CA VAL A 231 -2.93 7.77 0.61
C VAL A 231 -3.34 8.83 -0.40
N VAL A 232 -3.15 10.10 -0.03
CA VAL A 232 -3.64 11.23 -0.83
C VAL A 232 -2.57 12.26 -1.18
N ASP A 233 -2.79 13.03 -2.25
CA ASP A 233 -1.98 14.20 -2.59
C ASP A 233 -2.37 15.41 -1.73
N ASP A 234 -1.70 16.56 -1.91
CA ASP A 234 -1.98 17.74 -1.09
C ASP A 234 -3.35 18.39 -1.42
N ALA A 235 -3.97 18.00 -2.54
CA ALA A 235 -5.35 18.32 -2.89
C ALA A 235 -6.35 17.24 -2.43
N GLY A 236 -5.87 16.21 -1.72
CA GLY A 236 -6.62 15.06 -1.21
C GLY A 236 -7.02 14.01 -2.26
N ARG A 237 -6.52 14.08 -3.49
CA ARG A 237 -6.79 13.08 -4.53
C ARG A 237 -5.96 11.83 -4.27
N PRO A 238 -6.37 10.63 -4.71
CA PRO A 238 -5.55 9.42 -4.56
C PRO A 238 -4.12 9.62 -5.09
N ALA A 239 -3.12 9.29 -4.27
CA ALA A 239 -1.70 9.47 -4.60
C ALA A 239 -0.90 8.16 -4.57
N ALA A 240 -1.56 7.03 -4.30
CA ALA A 240 -0.97 5.71 -4.39
C ALA A 240 -1.54 4.92 -5.57
N ARG A 241 -0.68 4.10 -6.18
CA ARG A 241 -1.03 3.13 -7.21
C ARG A 241 -0.67 1.72 -6.74
N VAL A 242 -1.58 0.77 -6.94
CA VAL A 242 -1.29 -0.66 -6.76
C VAL A 242 -0.41 -1.11 -7.92
N LEU A 243 0.82 -1.55 -7.62
CA LEU A 243 1.75 -2.09 -8.61
C LEU A 243 1.59 -3.60 -8.76
N ASP A 244 1.38 -4.29 -7.65
CA ASP A 244 1.39 -5.74 -7.60
C ASP A 244 0.58 -6.24 -6.40
N LEU A 245 -0.02 -7.42 -6.55
CA LEU A 245 -0.86 -8.07 -5.55
C LEU A 245 -0.60 -9.58 -5.63
N GLN A 246 0.03 -10.13 -4.60
CA GLN A 246 0.46 -11.53 -4.57
C GLN A 246 -0.05 -12.23 -3.31
N PRO A 247 -0.59 -13.45 -3.42
CA PRO A 247 -0.86 -14.25 -2.24
C PRO A 247 0.46 -14.69 -1.60
N ASP A 248 0.50 -14.73 -0.28
CA ASP A 248 1.59 -15.34 0.50
C ASP A 248 1.09 -16.64 1.10
N ASP A 249 1.33 -17.74 0.38
CA ASP A 249 0.98 -19.09 0.83
C ASP A 249 2.15 -19.78 1.55
N GLY A 250 3.14 -19.00 2.00
CA GLY A 250 4.38 -19.50 2.57
C GLY A 250 5.32 -20.07 1.51
N TYR A 251 6.28 -20.87 1.96
CA TYR A 251 7.36 -21.40 1.11
C TYR A 251 7.68 -22.85 1.44
N VAL A 252 8.42 -23.52 0.55
CA VAL A 252 8.95 -24.86 0.80
C VAL A 252 10.38 -24.73 1.32
N ASP A 253 10.68 -25.32 2.47
CA ASP A 253 12.00 -25.28 3.08
C ASP A 253 12.99 -26.27 2.43
N GLY A 254 14.25 -26.26 2.90
CA GLY A 254 15.30 -27.15 2.36
C GLY A 254 15.05 -28.65 2.59
N SER A 255 14.06 -29.02 3.42
CA SER A 255 13.64 -30.40 3.65
C SER A 255 12.44 -30.82 2.78
N GLY A 256 11.96 -29.92 1.90
CA GLY A 256 10.79 -30.17 1.08
C GLY A 256 9.46 -29.97 1.82
N ARG A 257 9.49 -29.47 3.05
CA ARG A 257 8.28 -29.22 3.85
C ARG A 257 7.78 -27.81 3.65
N ARG A 258 6.47 -27.63 3.70
CA ARG A 258 5.86 -26.32 3.56
C ARG A 258 5.81 -25.59 4.90
N VAL A 259 6.27 -24.35 4.90
CA VAL A 259 6.22 -23.43 6.03
C VAL A 259 5.03 -22.50 5.83
N HIS A 260 4.11 -22.52 6.80
CA HIS A 260 2.92 -21.67 6.77
C HIS A 260 3.30 -20.19 6.99
N PRO A 261 2.68 -19.21 6.31
CA PRO A 261 3.03 -17.80 6.44
C PRO A 261 2.97 -17.30 7.89
N ALA A 262 2.00 -17.77 8.68
CA ALA A 262 1.88 -17.43 10.11
C ALA A 262 3.15 -17.73 10.94
N ALA A 263 3.93 -18.76 10.58
CA ALA A 263 5.17 -19.11 11.27
C ALA A 263 6.29 -18.09 11.04
N THR A 264 6.16 -17.23 10.02
CA THR A 264 7.14 -16.17 9.70
C THR A 264 6.73 -14.80 10.22
N LEU A 265 5.48 -14.66 10.66
CA LEU A 265 4.96 -13.43 11.21
C LEU A 265 5.32 -13.29 12.68
N ARG A 266 5.55 -12.05 13.12
CA ARG A 266 5.58 -11.75 14.55
C ARG A 266 4.16 -11.87 15.12
N PRO A 267 3.98 -12.29 16.38
CA PRO A 267 2.64 -12.41 16.98
C PRO A 267 1.82 -11.12 16.88
N GLU A 268 2.44 -9.95 17.09
CA GLU A 268 1.76 -8.66 16.94
C GLU A 268 1.31 -8.37 15.50
N ALA A 269 2.04 -8.89 14.50
CA ALA A 269 1.67 -8.75 13.09
C ALA A 269 0.46 -9.62 12.76
N ALA A 270 0.48 -10.86 13.23
CA ALA A 270 -0.63 -11.80 13.03
C ALA A 270 -1.92 -11.28 13.68
N ALA A 271 -1.85 -10.79 14.92
CA ALA A 271 -2.99 -10.17 15.61
C ALA A 271 -3.53 -8.96 14.83
N ALA A 272 -2.67 -8.02 14.43
CA ALA A 272 -3.10 -6.83 13.70
C ALA A 272 -3.70 -7.13 12.32
N LEU A 273 -3.17 -8.10 11.59
CA LEU A 273 -3.72 -8.55 10.29
C LEU A 273 -5.14 -9.07 10.45
N TRP A 274 -5.32 -9.87 11.47
CA TRP A 274 -6.59 -10.42 11.85
C TRP A 274 -7.54 -9.28 12.29
N ASP A 275 -7.14 -8.37 13.18
CA ASP A 275 -8.01 -7.27 13.64
C ASP A 275 -8.44 -6.36 12.49
N ASP A 276 -7.55 -6.11 11.52
CA ASP A 276 -7.86 -5.40 10.28
C ASP A 276 -8.87 -6.17 9.42
N TYR A 277 -8.77 -7.50 9.32
CA TYR A 277 -9.72 -8.33 8.58
C TYR A 277 -11.12 -8.32 9.19
N ASP A 278 -11.23 -8.51 10.50
CA ASP A 278 -12.53 -8.53 11.18
C ASP A 278 -13.19 -7.14 11.13
N ALA A 279 -12.39 -6.06 11.17
CA ALA A 279 -12.88 -4.70 10.92
C ALA A 279 -13.24 -4.43 9.44
N ALA A 280 -12.84 -5.31 8.52
CA ALA A 280 -13.11 -5.20 7.09
C ALA A 280 -14.28 -6.03 6.60
N GLU A 281 -14.53 -7.18 7.23
CA GLU A 281 -15.35 -8.28 6.73
C GLU A 281 -16.76 -7.87 6.27
N ALA A 282 -17.39 -6.90 6.93
CA ALA A 282 -18.78 -6.52 6.65
C ALA A 282 -18.96 -5.62 5.42
N ASP A 283 -17.93 -4.88 5.00
CA ASP A 283 -18.04 -3.77 4.05
C ASP A 283 -16.74 -3.57 3.26
N VAL A 284 -16.10 -4.67 2.84
CA VAL A 284 -14.91 -4.65 1.97
C VAL A 284 -15.21 -3.91 0.67
N GLY A 285 -14.36 -2.95 0.31
CA GLY A 285 -14.49 -2.14 -0.89
C GLY A 285 -15.47 -0.98 -0.78
N GLU A 286 -16.21 -0.86 0.32
CA GLU A 286 -17.17 0.22 0.50
C GLU A 286 -16.48 1.58 0.66
N SER A 287 -17.03 2.59 -0.02
CA SER A 287 -16.47 3.94 0.01
C SER A 287 -16.56 4.57 1.40
N SER A 288 -17.60 4.26 2.18
CA SER A 288 -17.75 4.70 3.57
C SER A 288 -16.61 4.22 4.46
N ALA A 289 -16.13 2.99 4.26
CA ALA A 289 -15.02 2.44 5.03
C ALA A 289 -13.72 3.23 4.78
N VAL A 290 -13.44 3.58 3.51
CA VAL A 290 -12.29 4.42 3.15
C VAL A 290 -12.40 5.81 3.79
N ALA A 291 -13.60 6.40 3.79
CA ALA A 291 -13.83 7.69 4.45
C ALA A 291 -13.51 7.67 5.96
N ASP A 292 -13.78 6.55 6.63
CA ASP A 292 -13.48 6.37 8.05
C ASP A 292 -11.99 6.12 8.30
N VAL A 293 -11.32 5.38 7.41
CA VAL A 293 -9.85 5.24 7.42
C VAL A 293 -9.18 6.60 7.29
N LEU A 294 -9.62 7.45 6.37
CA LEU A 294 -9.06 8.80 6.17
C LEU A 294 -9.26 9.69 7.41
N ALA A 295 -10.40 9.60 8.10
CA ALA A 295 -10.61 10.30 9.37
C ALA A 295 -9.62 9.86 10.46
N ARG A 296 -9.45 8.54 10.63
CA ARG A 296 -8.50 7.98 11.60
C ARG A 296 -7.06 8.36 11.25
N ALA A 297 -6.70 8.29 9.98
CA ALA A 297 -5.38 8.66 9.49
C ALA A 297 -5.06 10.13 9.81
N ALA A 298 -6.01 11.05 9.64
CA ALA A 298 -5.81 12.47 9.94
C ALA A 298 -5.44 12.70 11.41
N VAL A 299 -6.15 12.05 12.32
CA VAL A 299 -5.87 12.13 13.77
C VAL A 299 -4.52 11.49 14.10
N GLN A 300 -4.26 10.31 13.56
CA GLN A 300 -3.04 9.55 13.84
C GLN A 300 -1.78 10.29 13.35
N VAL A 301 -1.80 10.86 12.15
CA VAL A 301 -0.67 11.63 11.59
C VAL A 301 -0.29 12.78 12.52
N TRP A 302 -1.28 13.57 12.95
CA TRP A 302 -1.02 14.70 13.84
C TRP A 302 -0.48 14.24 15.21
N LYS A 303 -1.10 13.20 15.78
CA LYS A 303 -0.70 12.65 17.07
C LYS A 303 0.73 12.12 17.03
N THR A 304 1.07 11.29 16.05
CA THR A 304 2.43 10.72 15.90
C THR A 304 3.46 11.82 15.72
N PHE A 305 3.19 12.82 14.89
CA PHE A 305 4.09 13.96 14.74
C PHE A 305 4.31 14.73 16.06
N ALA A 306 3.24 15.01 16.80
CA ALA A 306 3.32 15.73 18.07
C ALA A 306 4.02 14.91 19.18
N ASP A 307 3.85 13.59 19.20
CA ASP A 307 4.51 12.70 20.15
C ASP A 307 6.02 12.61 19.88
N ASP A 308 6.41 12.45 18.62
CA ASP A 308 7.83 12.40 18.21
C ASP A 308 8.52 13.75 18.38
N ALA A 309 7.83 14.86 18.08
CA ALA A 309 8.37 16.20 18.33
C ALA A 309 8.68 16.39 19.83
N ARG A 310 7.83 15.86 20.72
CA ARG A 310 8.04 15.97 22.18
C ARG A 310 9.15 15.06 22.71
N SER A 311 9.35 13.89 22.10
CA SER A 311 10.35 12.92 22.58
C SER A 311 11.79 13.35 22.30
N LEU A 312 12.02 14.20 21.30
CA LEU A 312 13.37 14.73 20.99
C LEU A 312 13.85 15.84 21.91
N PHE A 313 12.94 16.47 22.65
CA PHE A 313 13.27 17.53 23.62
C PHE A 313 13.21 17.02 25.08
N ARG A 314 13.19 15.70 25.27
CA ARG A 314 13.33 15.02 26.57
C ARG A 314 14.65 14.28 26.63
#